data_AF-A0A946JUE3-F1
#
_entry.id   AF-A0A946JUE3-F1
#
_cell.length_a   1.000
_cell.length_b   1.000
_cell.length_c   1.000
_cell.angle_alpha   90.00
_cell.angle_beta   90.00
_cell.angle_gamma   90.00
#
_symmetry.space_group_name_H-M   'P 1'
#
loop_
_entity.id
_entity.type
_entity.pdbx_description
1 polymer ?
#
loop_
_entity_poly.entity_id
_entity_poly.type
_entity_poly.pdbx_seq_one_letter_code
_entity_poly.pdbx_strand_id
1 'polypeptide(L)'
;MEENIPPHVNGADGGIKGLFSYMHYSVEKNGPNDKVRRHNLTRIFNTKFIVQLGSPNSDYIAEFGEPGTIERFEKMLRFLDSNLQRFGKQSSNAWLECLDKWGSDADWFVLNFGSQFGYQLE
;
A
#
# COMPACT_ATOMS: atom_id res chain seq x y z
N MET A 1 6.90 13.61 7.02
CA MET A 1 7.60 13.57 5.71
C MET A 1 6.59 13.98 4.67
N GLU A 2 6.99 14.76 3.67
CA GLU A 2 6.11 15.16 2.56
C GLU A 2 6.67 14.60 1.25
N GLU A 3 5.79 14.21 0.33
CA GLU A 3 6.15 13.68 -0.99
C GLU A 3 5.27 14.30 -2.06
N ASN A 4 5.88 14.85 -3.10
CA ASN A 4 5.17 15.38 -4.26
C ASN A 4 4.83 14.24 -5.21
N ILE A 5 3.55 13.89 -5.33
CA ILE A 5 3.08 12.80 -6.16
C ILE A 5 2.83 13.29 -7.59
N PRO A 6 3.57 12.78 -8.60
CA PRO A 6 3.40 13.19 -9.97
C PRO A 6 1.99 12.86 -10.52
N PRO A 7 1.45 13.66 -11.45
CA PRO A 7 0.10 13.45 -12.01
C PRO A 7 -0.16 12.08 -12.65
N HIS A 8 0.90 11.36 -13.05
CA HIS A 8 0.81 10.04 -13.67
C HIS A 8 0.76 8.87 -12.67
N VAL A 9 0.91 9.14 -11.37
CA VAL A 9 0.80 8.16 -10.30
C VAL A 9 -0.66 8.09 -9.84
N ASN A 10 -1.34 6.99 -10.15
CA ASN A 10 -2.78 6.83 -9.92
C ASN A 10 -3.10 5.38 -9.48
N GLY A 11 -4.38 5.00 -9.42
CA GLY A 11 -4.81 3.61 -9.28
C GLY A 11 -4.37 2.72 -10.44
N ALA A 12 -4.58 1.40 -10.29
CA ALA A 12 -4.13 0.39 -11.25
C ALA A 12 -4.64 0.62 -12.70
N ASP A 13 -5.76 1.33 -12.86
CA ASP A 13 -6.43 1.53 -14.15
C ASP A 13 -6.23 2.93 -14.75
N GLY A 14 -5.58 3.85 -14.02
CA GLY A 14 -5.58 5.29 -14.37
C GLY A 14 -4.22 5.98 -14.40
N GLY A 15 -3.12 5.25 -14.23
CA GLY A 15 -1.78 5.83 -14.12
C GLY A 15 -0.70 4.94 -14.75
N ILE A 16 0.47 5.54 -15.03
CA ILE A 16 1.66 4.80 -15.50
C ILE A 16 2.18 3.88 -14.38
N LYS A 17 1.95 4.26 -13.11
CA LYS A 17 2.43 3.55 -11.92
C LYS A 17 1.47 3.72 -10.75
N GLY A 18 1.24 2.65 -9.98
CA GLY A 18 0.49 2.69 -8.72
C GLY A 18 1.25 3.40 -7.60
N LEU A 19 0.56 4.05 -6.67
CA LEU A 19 1.17 4.79 -5.55
C LEU A 19 2.14 3.93 -4.71
N PHE A 20 1.75 2.70 -4.39
CA PHE A 20 2.61 1.75 -3.65
C PHE A 20 3.90 1.46 -4.41
N SER A 21 3.80 1.20 -5.73
CA SER A 21 4.96 0.96 -6.58
C SER A 21 5.82 2.23 -6.71
N TYR A 22 5.21 3.41 -6.81
CA TYR A 22 5.90 4.70 -6.80
C TYR A 22 6.72 4.87 -5.51
N MET A 23 6.12 4.53 -4.37
CA MET A 23 6.75 4.50 -3.05
C MET A 23 7.60 3.24 -2.80
N HIS A 24 8.00 2.54 -3.86
CA HIS A 24 8.91 1.39 -3.87
C HIS A 24 8.44 0.15 -3.08
N TYR A 25 7.16 0.05 -2.77
CA TYR A 25 6.59 -1.20 -2.26
C TYR A 25 6.40 -2.20 -3.41
N SER A 26 6.93 -3.41 -3.25
CA SER A 26 6.78 -4.52 -4.20
C SER A 26 6.92 -5.85 -3.47
N VAL A 27 6.11 -6.83 -3.88
CA VAL A 27 6.16 -8.22 -3.40
C VAL A 27 6.75 -9.18 -4.42
N GLU A 28 7.22 -8.68 -5.57
CA GLU A 28 7.78 -9.51 -6.63
C GLU A 28 8.86 -10.46 -6.09
N LYS A 29 9.02 -11.62 -6.74
CA LYS A 29 10.00 -12.65 -6.36
C LYS A 29 11.40 -12.07 -6.08
N ASN A 30 11.90 -11.25 -7.01
CA ASN A 30 13.21 -10.57 -6.90
C ASN A 30 13.12 -9.18 -6.25
N GLY A 31 11.99 -8.88 -5.63
CA GLY A 31 11.71 -7.61 -4.97
C GLY A 31 12.36 -7.49 -3.58
N PRO A 32 12.05 -6.41 -2.86
CA PRO A 32 12.62 -6.14 -1.54
C PRO A 32 12.29 -7.21 -0.49
N ASN A 33 13.23 -7.39 0.46
CA ASN A 33 13.00 -8.20 1.65
C ASN A 33 11.95 -7.58 2.60
N ASP A 34 11.54 -8.34 3.60
CA ASP A 34 10.52 -7.96 4.58
C ASP A 34 10.80 -6.62 5.27
N LYS A 35 12.05 -6.42 5.73
CA LYS A 35 12.46 -5.17 6.40
C LYS A 35 12.27 -3.95 5.49
N VAL A 36 12.66 -4.06 4.23
CA VAL A 36 12.51 -2.97 3.25
C VAL A 36 11.05 -2.74 2.88
N ARG A 37 10.27 -3.81 2.66
CA ARG A 37 8.82 -3.68 2.38
C ARG A 37 8.08 -2.98 3.50
N ARG A 38 8.30 -3.41 4.75
CA ARG A 38 7.68 -2.84 5.95
C ARG A 38 8.13 -1.42 6.22
N HIS A 39 9.39 -1.09 5.92
CA HIS A 39 9.86 0.30 5.92
C HIS A 39 9.10 1.15 4.89
N ASN A 40 8.92 0.67 3.67
CA ASN A 40 8.18 1.38 2.63
C ASN A 40 6.69 1.54 2.99
N LEU A 41 6.06 0.52 3.57
CA LEU A 41 4.69 0.64 4.12
C LEU A 41 4.61 1.68 5.24
N THR A 42 5.54 1.65 6.19
CA THR A 42 5.63 2.67 7.25
C THR A 42 5.76 4.08 6.66
N ARG A 43 6.58 4.23 5.62
CA ARG A 43 6.73 5.50 4.90
C ARG A 43 5.41 5.93 4.26
N ILE A 44 4.73 5.05 3.53
CA ILE A 44 3.43 5.35 2.90
C ILE A 44 2.38 5.77 3.95
N PHE A 45 2.35 5.12 5.10
CA PHE A 45 1.42 5.42 6.19
C PHE A 45 1.64 6.81 6.79
N ASN A 46 2.90 7.23 6.93
CA ASN A 46 3.28 8.47 7.62
C ASN A 46 3.64 9.64 6.68
N THR A 47 3.51 9.46 5.36
CA THR A 47 3.88 10.49 4.39
C THR A 47 2.66 11.31 3.99
N LYS A 48 2.80 12.64 4.07
CA LYS A 48 1.85 13.58 3.50
C LYS A 48 2.06 13.64 2.00
N PHE A 49 1.03 13.27 1.24
CA PHE A 49 1.07 13.32 -0.21
C PHE A 49 0.60 14.69 -0.70
N ILE A 50 1.47 15.34 -1.47
CA ILE A 50 1.20 16.63 -2.08
C ILE A 50 0.93 16.38 -3.56
N VAL A 51 -0.25 16.78 -4.03
CA VAL A 51 -0.64 16.69 -5.44
C VAL A 51 -0.80 18.08 -6.03
N GLN A 52 -0.54 18.20 -7.32
CA GLN A 52 -0.85 19.42 -8.05
C GLN A 52 -2.36 19.61 -8.10
N LEU A 53 -2.85 20.82 -7.78
CA LEU A 53 -4.28 21.13 -7.83
C LEU A 53 -4.83 20.88 -9.24
N GLY A 54 -5.94 20.15 -9.34
CA GLY A 54 -6.58 19.80 -10.62
C GLY A 54 -5.87 18.72 -11.43
N SER A 55 -4.86 18.04 -10.87
CA SER A 55 -4.23 16.91 -11.55
C SER A 55 -5.18 15.70 -11.63
N PRO A 56 -5.03 14.84 -12.66
CA PRO A 56 -5.89 13.66 -12.83
C PRO A 56 -5.86 12.64 -11.68
N ASN A 57 -4.83 12.68 -10.83
CA ASN A 57 -4.68 11.78 -9.69
C ASN A 57 -5.09 12.41 -8.35
N SER A 58 -5.56 13.67 -8.34
CA SER A 58 -5.86 14.39 -7.11
C SER A 58 -6.91 13.67 -6.25
N ASP A 59 -8.02 13.24 -6.86
CA ASP A 59 -9.07 12.48 -6.18
C ASP A 59 -8.54 11.15 -5.62
N TYR A 60 -7.81 10.40 -6.45
CA TYR A 60 -7.24 9.11 -6.04
C TYR A 60 -6.29 9.24 -4.84
N ILE A 61 -5.45 10.28 -4.82
CA ILE A 61 -4.52 10.52 -3.70
C ILE A 61 -5.27 11.03 -2.46
N ALA A 62 -6.32 11.85 -2.64
CA ALA A 62 -7.16 12.31 -1.53
C ALA A 62 -7.85 11.15 -0.81
N GLU A 63 -8.26 10.09 -1.53
CA GLU A 63 -8.85 8.89 -0.94
C GLU A 63 -7.93 8.11 0.01
N PHE A 64 -6.62 8.39 0.02
CA PHE A 64 -5.72 7.81 1.00
C PHE A 64 -5.81 8.48 2.38
N GLY A 65 -6.47 9.64 2.52
CA GLY A 65 -6.57 10.34 3.80
C GLY A 65 -5.26 10.98 4.26
N GLU A 66 -5.25 11.56 5.46
CA GLU A 66 -4.06 12.20 6.03
C GLU A 66 -3.06 11.18 6.59
N PRO A 67 -1.79 11.55 6.80
CA PRO A 67 -0.79 10.65 7.40
C PRO A 67 -1.22 10.16 8.78
N GLY A 68 -1.04 8.87 9.04
CA GLY A 68 -1.23 8.31 10.37
C GLY A 68 -2.70 8.22 10.82
N THR A 69 -3.68 8.41 9.94
CA THR A 69 -5.10 8.33 10.31
C THR A 69 -5.71 6.96 10.05
N ILE A 70 -6.94 6.75 10.55
CA ILE A 70 -7.68 5.51 10.33
C ILE A 70 -8.03 5.32 8.85
N GLU A 71 -8.38 6.39 8.13
CA GLU A 71 -8.69 6.34 6.70
C GLU A 71 -7.47 5.85 5.91
N ARG A 72 -6.29 6.34 6.28
CA ARG A 72 -5.01 5.90 5.70
C ARG A 72 -4.72 4.44 6.00
N PHE A 73 -4.94 4.02 7.24
CA PHE A 73 -4.79 2.63 7.65
C PHE A 73 -5.71 1.71 6.85
N GLU A 74 -7.00 2.00 6.83
CA GLU A 74 -8.01 1.20 6.12
C GLU A 74 -7.75 1.15 4.62
N LYS A 75 -7.34 2.27 4.00
CA LYS A 75 -7.00 2.29 2.57
C LYS A 75 -5.82 1.38 2.27
N MET A 76 -4.79 1.40 3.11
CA MET A 76 -3.61 0.57 2.94
C MET A 76 -3.89 -0.91 3.20
N LEU A 77 -4.66 -1.22 4.25
CA LEU A 77 -5.07 -2.59 4.54
C LEU A 77 -5.92 -3.17 3.41
N ARG A 78 -6.90 -2.40 2.92
CA ARG A 78 -7.71 -2.77 1.76
C ARG A 78 -6.87 -3.03 0.52
N PHE A 79 -5.79 -2.29 0.30
CA PHE A 79 -4.87 -2.55 -0.81
C PHE A 79 -4.20 -3.94 -0.69
N LEU A 80 -3.72 -4.30 0.50
CA LEU A 80 -3.10 -5.61 0.74
C LEU A 80 -4.13 -6.73 0.55
N ASP A 81 -5.31 -6.61 1.18
CA ASP A 81 -6.37 -7.61 1.12
C ASP A 81 -6.95 -7.77 -0.29
N SER A 82 -7.13 -6.67 -1.03
CA SER A 82 -7.62 -6.72 -2.41
C SER A 82 -6.65 -7.46 -3.33
N ASN A 83 -5.34 -7.36 -3.11
CA ASN A 83 -4.36 -8.13 -3.88
C ASN A 83 -4.42 -9.62 -3.52
N LEU A 84 -4.53 -9.96 -2.23
CA LEU A 84 -4.73 -11.34 -1.79
C LEU A 84 -6.00 -11.96 -2.40
N GLN A 85 -7.10 -11.22 -2.41
CA GLN A 85 -8.36 -11.69 -3.02
C GLN A 85 -8.25 -11.83 -4.54
N ARG A 86 -7.67 -10.82 -5.20
CA ARG A 86 -7.54 -10.79 -6.67
C ARG A 86 -6.65 -11.92 -7.19
N PHE A 87 -5.56 -12.21 -6.48
CA PHE A 87 -4.56 -13.19 -6.92
C PHE A 87 -4.57 -14.50 -6.14
N GLY A 88 -5.47 -14.69 -5.16
CA GLY A 88 -5.48 -15.86 -4.27
C GLY A 88 -5.77 -17.20 -4.95
N LYS A 89 -6.23 -17.20 -6.21
CA LYS A 89 -6.38 -18.41 -7.02
C LYS A 89 -5.14 -18.78 -7.84
N GLN A 90 -4.12 -17.93 -7.83
CA GLN A 90 -2.86 -18.19 -8.53
C GLN A 90 -2.05 -19.24 -7.77
N SER A 91 -1.48 -20.21 -8.49
CA SER A 91 -0.82 -21.38 -7.90
C SER A 91 0.64 -21.57 -8.32
N SER A 92 1.18 -20.70 -9.18
CA SER A 92 2.60 -20.79 -9.52
C SER A 92 3.47 -20.38 -8.32
N ASN A 93 4.66 -20.97 -8.17
CA ASN A 93 5.56 -20.65 -7.05
C ASN A 93 5.84 -19.14 -6.93
N ALA A 94 5.98 -18.44 -8.07
CA ALA A 94 6.18 -17.00 -8.07
C ALA A 94 4.98 -16.24 -7.48
N TRP A 95 3.74 -16.68 -7.77
CA TRP A 95 2.55 -16.08 -7.21
C TRP A 95 2.33 -16.45 -5.74
N LEU A 96 2.60 -17.69 -5.35
CA LEU A 96 2.55 -18.12 -3.95
C LEU A 96 3.50 -17.28 -3.08
N GLU A 97 4.74 -17.04 -3.55
CA GLU A 97 5.68 -16.15 -2.87
C GLU A 97 5.16 -14.70 -2.74
N CYS A 98 4.45 -14.18 -3.74
CA CYS A 98 3.82 -12.86 -3.66
C CYS A 98 2.67 -12.83 -2.64
N LEU A 99 1.82 -13.86 -2.63
CA LEU A 99 0.70 -14.00 -1.70
C LEU A 99 1.20 -14.09 -0.25
N ASP A 100 2.22 -14.90 0.02
CA ASP A 100 2.83 -15.01 1.35
C ASP A 100 3.39 -13.67 1.83
N LYS A 101 4.03 -12.91 0.93
CA LYS A 101 4.55 -11.57 1.27
C LYS A 101 3.43 -10.58 1.56
N TRP A 102 2.36 -10.56 0.76
CA TRP A 102 1.21 -9.69 1.03
C TRP A 102 0.52 -10.04 2.35
N GLY A 103 0.29 -11.33 2.62
CA GLY A 103 -0.31 -11.79 3.87
C GLY A 103 0.55 -11.41 5.07
N SER A 104 1.85 -11.71 5.03
CA SER A 104 2.78 -11.34 6.10
C SER A 104 2.89 -9.83 6.32
N ASP A 105 2.82 -9.04 5.25
CA ASP A 105 2.85 -7.58 5.34
C ASP A 105 1.52 -7.03 5.90
N ALA A 106 0.37 -7.64 5.58
CA ALA A 106 -0.95 -7.28 6.11
C ALA A 106 -1.04 -7.54 7.62
N ASP A 107 -0.69 -8.75 8.06
CA ASP A 107 -0.66 -9.11 9.48
C ASP A 107 0.27 -8.17 10.26
N TRP A 108 1.48 -7.94 9.73
CA TRP A 108 2.42 -7.00 10.33
C TRP A 108 1.83 -5.58 10.42
N PHE A 109 1.15 -5.11 9.37
CA PHE A 109 0.59 -3.77 9.33
C PHE A 109 -0.53 -3.61 10.37
N VAL A 110 -1.41 -4.60 10.52
CA VAL A 110 -2.45 -4.62 11.57
C VAL A 110 -1.81 -4.65 12.96
N LEU A 111 -0.81 -5.48 13.20
CA LEU A 111 -0.13 -5.56 14.50
C LEU A 111 0.56 -4.25 14.91
N ASN A 112 1.12 -3.51 13.95
CA ASN A 112 1.91 -2.31 14.24
C ASN A 112 1.07 -1.02 14.23
N PHE A 113 0.00 -0.96 13.45
CA PHE A 113 -0.80 0.26 13.28
C PHE A 113 -2.29 0.08 13.57
N GLY A 114 -2.79 -1.14 13.74
CA GLY A 114 -4.22 -1.40 13.93
C GLY A 114 -4.71 -1.08 15.35
N SER A 115 -3.87 -1.31 16.37
CA SER A 115 -4.28 -1.15 17.78
C SER A 115 -4.71 0.27 18.14
N GLN A 116 -4.06 1.29 17.56
CA GLN A 116 -4.45 2.71 17.69
C GLN A 116 -5.84 3.03 17.11
N PHE A 117 -6.39 2.13 16.28
CA PHE A 117 -7.72 2.27 15.66
C PHE A 117 -8.71 1.19 16.12
N GLY A 118 -8.37 0.42 17.16
CA GLY A 118 -9.24 -0.66 17.66
C GLY A 118 -9.25 -1.94 16.80
N TYR A 119 -8.32 -2.08 15.86
CA TYR A 119 -8.13 -3.33 15.10
C TYR A 119 -7.25 -4.31 15.88
N GLN A 120 -7.66 -5.58 15.92
CA GLN A 120 -6.90 -6.71 16.46
C GLN A 120 -6.95 -7.86 15.46
N LEU A 121 -5.85 -8.61 15.33
CA LEU A 121 -5.90 -9.91 14.63
C LEU A 121 -6.63 -10.89 15.54
N GLU A 122 -7.60 -11.62 14.97
CA GLU A 122 -8.34 -12.70 15.65
C GLU A 122 -7.46 -13.92 15.92
#